data_AF-A0A0P9RUW0-F1
#
_entry.id   AF-A0A0P9RUW0-F1
#
_cell.length_a   1.000
_cell.length_b   1.000
_cell.length_c   1.000
_cell.angle_alpha   90.00
_cell.angle_beta   90.00
_cell.angle_gamma   90.00
#
_symmetry.space_group_name_H-M   'P 1'
#
loop_
_entity.id
_entity.type
_entity.pdbx_description
1 polymer ?
#
loop_
_entity_poly.entity_id
_entity_poly.type
_entity_poly.pdbx_seq_one_letter_code
_entity_poly.pdbx_strand_id
1 'polypeptide(L)'
;MYNLATEKKETVLTAPVIAAALNDGLLPIDSLNTPLEVLLNVWQGARPGYTYQLYFDGVLIGLKKEILLSQMPGDDLMLHIPSELLTEGRHSVAYAVENPINMVVEFSAETVVIVDLTPPGDPLLAPIIFPTQVQNGLTSEELQTMGNVLSGTIASYNGMQEGDVVRTYWNDLPGPMAVVSSDDVGLKRTMVDFARPFLELIGDIEAPVYYTITDLAGNLSMASEAVDVRLQLAQATPLPSPIIKEATGNTLDPANAPSGATVVIDATANLKAGDQVIVQWQGPNGNDTREETLTGADAGKTLEVVFAAALVTANAGQTVAVSYVVNRVNGLVQVSDTLALQILMGQPELVLDTSSVTLAGKVYLLPGSPDLLPNFPADTTLQRQASGGPAP
;
A
#
# COMPACT_ATOMS: atom_id res chain seq x y z
N MET A 1 86.31 14.57 4.48
CA MET A 1 85.55 15.52 5.31
C MET A 1 84.09 15.14 5.20
N TYR A 2 83.49 14.76 6.33
CA TYR A 2 82.08 14.40 6.45
C TYR A 2 81.22 15.64 6.18
N ASN A 3 80.33 15.56 5.19
CA ASN A 3 79.17 16.44 5.10
C ASN A 3 77.95 15.60 5.52
N LEU A 4 77.67 15.56 6.82
CA LEU A 4 76.35 15.16 7.28
C LEU A 4 75.42 16.35 7.03
N ALA A 5 74.75 16.31 5.88
CA ALA A 5 73.51 17.04 5.69
C ALA A 5 72.57 16.64 6.84
N THR A 6 72.25 17.60 7.68
CA THR A 6 71.21 17.46 8.70
C THR A 6 69.89 17.33 7.94
N GLU A 7 69.44 16.11 7.68
CA GLU A 7 68.03 15.87 7.39
C GLU A 7 67.26 16.27 8.64
N LYS A 8 66.84 17.54 8.68
CA LYS A 8 65.81 18.02 9.58
C LYS A 8 64.52 17.34 9.11
N LYS A 9 64.33 16.09 9.51
CA LYS A 9 63.10 15.35 9.30
C LYS A 9 62.06 16.07 10.15
N GLU A 10 61.37 17.04 9.56
CA GLU A 10 60.24 17.72 10.18
C GLU A 10 59.25 16.64 10.58
N THR A 11 59.19 16.36 11.88
CA THR A 11 58.22 15.47 12.48
C THR A 11 56.88 16.19 12.41
N VAL A 12 56.15 15.98 11.32
CA VAL A 12 54.80 16.53 11.14
C VAL A 12 53.90 15.89 12.20
N LEU A 13 53.41 16.68 13.14
CA LEU A 13 52.43 16.28 14.14
C LEU A 13 51.09 16.02 13.45
N THR A 14 50.56 14.81 13.58
CA THR A 14 49.30 14.41 12.96
C THR A 14 48.12 15.09 13.65
N ALA A 15 47.06 15.36 12.89
CA ALA A 15 45.83 15.93 13.43
C ALA A 15 45.19 14.98 14.47
N PRO A 16 44.50 15.51 15.49
CA PRO A 16 43.78 14.68 16.44
C PRO A 16 42.56 14.01 15.80
N VAL A 17 42.11 12.90 16.38
CA VAL A 17 40.92 12.15 15.96
C VAL A 17 39.77 12.42 16.92
N ILE A 18 38.60 12.79 16.38
CA ILE A 18 37.36 12.95 17.13
C ILE A 18 36.42 11.83 16.68
N ALA A 19 36.35 10.75 17.47
CA ALA A 19 35.63 9.53 17.06
C ALA A 19 34.11 9.72 16.93
N ALA A 20 33.54 10.73 17.60
CA ALA A 20 32.13 11.06 17.53
C ALA A 20 31.71 11.78 16.24
N ALA A 21 32.66 12.36 15.49
CA ALA A 21 32.35 13.12 14.29
C ALA A 21 32.04 12.20 13.10
N LEU A 22 31.04 12.57 12.31
CA LEU A 22 30.70 11.93 11.04
C LEU A 22 31.75 12.26 9.95
N ASN A 23 31.62 11.67 8.76
CA ASN A 23 32.64 11.70 7.69
C ASN A 23 33.06 13.10 7.21
N ASP A 24 32.26 14.14 7.49
CA ASP A 24 32.49 15.54 7.15
C ASP A 24 32.86 16.43 8.34
N GLY A 25 32.99 15.83 9.52
CA GLY A 25 33.24 16.53 10.78
C GLY A 25 31.97 16.90 11.55
N LEU A 26 30.77 16.62 11.03
CA LEU A 26 29.51 16.90 11.73
C LEU A 26 29.42 16.10 13.04
N LEU A 27 29.11 16.78 14.14
CA LEU A 27 28.92 16.16 15.43
C LEU A 27 27.42 15.88 15.65
N PRO A 28 27.03 14.63 15.96
CA PRO A 28 25.68 14.35 16.42
C PRO A 28 25.39 15.10 17.72
N ILE A 29 24.18 15.68 17.85
CA ILE A 29 23.78 16.50 19.01
C ILE A 29 23.94 15.78 20.35
N ASP A 30 23.75 14.46 20.36
CA ASP A 30 23.90 13.63 21.56
C ASP A 30 25.34 13.66 22.09
N SER A 31 26.32 13.87 21.21
CA SER A 31 27.76 13.97 21.54
C SER A 31 28.12 15.30 22.22
N LEU A 32 27.23 16.29 22.18
CA LEU A 32 27.48 17.64 22.70
C LEU A 32 27.08 17.79 24.18
N ASN A 33 26.41 16.79 24.75
CA ASN A 33 25.94 16.81 26.15
C ASN A 33 27.02 16.42 27.17
N THR A 34 28.19 15.98 26.71
CA THR A 34 29.33 15.57 27.53
C THR A 34 30.62 16.13 26.96
N PRO A 35 31.69 16.26 27.76
CA PRO A 35 32.99 16.67 27.21
C PRO A 35 33.41 15.77 26.06
N LEU A 36 33.69 16.37 24.90
CA LEU A 36 33.97 15.66 23.66
C LEU A 36 35.40 15.11 23.68
N GLU A 37 35.54 13.80 23.49
CA GLU A 37 36.84 13.12 23.48
C GLU A 37 37.66 13.46 22.23
N VAL A 38 38.92 13.84 22.45
CA VAL A 38 39.91 14.14 21.42
C VAL A 38 41.09 13.21 21.60
N LEU A 39 41.28 12.30 20.64
CA LEU A 39 42.34 11.31 20.64
C LEU A 39 43.53 11.81 19.84
N LEU A 40 44.73 11.56 20.33
CA LEU A 40 45.97 11.79 19.61
C LEU A 40 46.97 10.70 19.99
N ASN A 41 48.01 10.51 19.19
CA ASN A 41 49.07 9.58 19.54
C ASN A 41 50.29 10.33 20.09
N VAL A 42 51.03 9.67 20.99
CA VAL A 42 52.36 10.12 21.37
C VAL A 42 53.21 10.23 20.09
N TRP A 43 53.71 11.43 19.82
CA TRP A 43 54.40 11.72 18.56
C TRP A 43 55.82 11.15 18.53
N GLN A 44 56.36 11.02 17.32
CA GLN A 44 57.75 10.59 17.13
C GLN A 44 58.71 11.61 17.74
N GLY A 45 59.60 11.15 18.61
CA GLY A 45 60.56 12.01 19.31
C GLY A 45 60.07 12.60 20.63
N ALA A 46 58.82 12.34 21.03
CA ALA A 46 58.34 12.65 22.37
C ALA A 46 59.22 11.97 23.43
N ARG A 47 59.51 12.68 24.53
CA ARG A 47 60.26 12.17 25.68
C ARG A 47 59.49 12.42 26.97
N PRO A 48 59.74 11.64 28.03
CA PRO A 48 59.14 11.91 29.32
C PRO A 48 59.38 13.36 29.77
N GLY A 49 58.34 14.01 30.26
CA GLY A 49 58.32 15.43 30.64
C GLY A 49 58.03 16.42 29.50
N TYR A 50 57.96 15.96 28.24
CA TYR A 50 57.36 16.79 27.18
C TYR A 50 55.89 17.00 27.52
N THR A 51 55.34 18.14 27.11
CA THR A 51 53.95 18.46 27.45
C THR A 51 53.07 18.55 26.22
N TYR A 52 51.79 18.33 26.40
CA TYR A 52 50.77 18.46 25.36
C TYR A 52 49.51 19.10 25.95
N GLN A 53 48.84 19.92 25.15
CA GLN A 53 47.63 20.64 25.53
C GLN A 53 46.71 20.82 24.32
N LEU A 54 45.41 20.85 24.56
CA LEU A 54 44.41 21.04 23.50
C LEU A 54 44.44 22.48 22.98
N TYR A 55 44.35 22.64 21.67
CA TYR A 55 44.25 23.92 20.97
C TYR A 55 42.95 23.95 20.17
N PHE A 56 42.00 24.75 20.61
CA PHE A 56 40.64 24.79 20.08
C PHE A 56 40.32 26.23 19.65
N ASP A 57 39.90 26.41 18.40
CA ASP A 57 39.60 27.72 17.79
C ASP A 57 40.66 28.80 18.03
N GLY A 58 41.93 28.42 17.94
CA GLY A 58 43.03 29.36 18.12
C GLY A 58 43.44 29.60 19.58
N VAL A 59 42.87 28.87 20.53
CA VAL A 59 43.11 29.07 21.98
C VAL A 59 43.54 27.76 22.64
N LEU A 60 44.59 27.83 23.47
CA LEU A 60 44.97 26.71 24.34
C LEU A 60 43.95 26.57 25.47
N ILE A 61 43.33 25.40 25.57
CA ILE A 61 42.30 25.11 26.57
C ILE A 61 42.65 23.86 27.39
N GLY A 62 41.94 23.66 28.50
CA GLY A 62 42.14 22.52 29.38
C GLY A 62 43.50 22.51 30.09
N LEU A 63 43.80 21.38 30.74
CA LEU A 63 45.07 21.20 31.46
C LEU A 63 46.20 20.83 30.50
N LYS A 64 47.36 21.45 30.69
CA LYS A 64 48.62 21.00 30.11
C LYS A 64 49.07 19.70 30.79
N LYS A 65 49.20 18.64 30.01
CA LYS A 65 49.57 17.29 30.48
C LYS A 65 51.01 16.96 30.11
N GLU A 66 51.63 16.06 30.85
CA GLU A 66 53.00 15.57 30.60
C GLU A 66 52.99 14.17 29.98
N ILE A 67 53.97 13.91 29.10
CA ILE A 67 54.32 12.58 28.63
C ILE A 67 54.99 11.83 29.77
N LEU A 68 54.40 10.70 30.15
CA LEU A 68 54.89 9.84 31.22
C LEU A 68 55.98 8.87 30.71
N LEU A 69 56.77 8.32 31.62
CA LEU A 69 57.81 7.34 31.29
C LEU A 69 57.26 6.08 30.59
N SER A 70 56.01 5.70 30.90
CA SER A 70 55.34 4.54 30.31
C SER A 70 54.73 4.80 28.94
N GLN A 71 54.62 6.07 28.51
CA GLN A 71 53.98 6.46 27.26
C GLN A 71 55.03 6.48 26.14
N MET A 72 54.91 5.55 25.21
CA MET A 72 55.80 5.38 24.07
C MET A 72 55.18 5.99 22.80
N PRO A 73 55.99 6.44 21.82
CA PRO A 73 55.49 6.90 20.53
C PRO A 73 54.52 5.89 19.89
N GLY A 74 53.34 6.37 19.51
CA GLY A 74 52.23 5.55 19.01
C GLY A 74 51.15 5.25 20.06
N ASP A 75 51.42 5.36 21.35
CA ASP A 75 50.40 5.16 22.38
C ASP A 75 49.30 6.23 22.28
N ASP A 76 48.07 5.86 22.62
CA ASP A 76 46.93 6.77 22.62
C ASP A 76 46.98 7.72 23.83
N LEU A 77 46.68 8.99 23.56
CA LEU A 77 46.45 10.04 24.54
C LEU A 77 45.05 10.62 24.32
N MET A 78 44.47 11.11 25.40
CA MET A 78 43.11 11.65 25.38
C MET A 78 43.05 13.03 26.04
N LEU A 79 42.43 13.96 25.32
CA LEU A 79 42.03 15.29 25.76
C LEU A 79 40.52 15.42 25.63
N HIS A 80 39.94 16.46 26.24
CA HIS A 80 38.51 16.71 26.16
C HIS A 80 38.25 18.17 25.83
N ILE A 81 37.32 18.42 24.90
CA ILE A 81 36.72 19.73 24.68
C ILE A 81 35.53 19.85 25.65
N PRO A 82 35.50 20.82 26.57
CA PRO A 82 34.33 21.09 27.40
C PRO A 82 33.09 21.37 26.53
N SER A 83 31.93 20.81 26.88
CA SER A 83 30.72 20.91 26.06
C SER A 83 30.24 22.36 25.90
N GLU A 84 30.50 23.24 26.87
CA GLU A 84 30.18 24.66 26.80
C GLU A 84 30.92 25.43 25.70
N LEU A 85 31.98 24.86 25.12
CA LEU A 85 32.71 25.44 23.99
C LEU A 85 32.21 24.95 22.62
N LEU A 86 31.35 23.95 22.59
CA LEU A 86 30.77 23.39 21.36
C LEU A 86 29.53 24.20 20.96
N THR A 87 29.75 25.43 20.52
CA THR A 87 28.69 26.33 20.04
C THR A 87 28.33 26.06 18.58
N GLU A 88 27.23 26.59 18.07
CA GLU A 88 26.89 26.52 16.63
C GLU A 88 28.07 26.95 15.75
N GLY A 89 28.40 26.14 14.74
CA GLY A 89 29.33 26.50 13.68
C GLY A 89 30.49 25.54 13.47
N ARG A 90 31.50 26.02 12.74
CA ARG A 90 32.68 25.24 12.34
C ARG A 90 33.83 25.54 13.31
N HIS A 91 34.38 24.49 13.90
CA HIS A 91 35.45 24.57 14.90
C HIS A 91 36.73 23.90 14.42
N SER A 92 37.87 24.48 14.80
CA SER A 92 39.20 23.90 14.56
C SER A 92 39.75 23.24 15.82
N VAL A 93 40.16 21.98 15.70
CA VAL A 93 40.71 21.18 16.80
C VAL A 93 42.13 20.75 16.46
N ALA A 94 43.08 21.13 17.29
CA ALA A 94 44.48 20.71 17.23
C ALA A 94 45.03 20.51 18.64
N TYR A 95 46.30 20.16 18.75
CA TYR A 95 47.02 20.18 20.02
C TYR A 95 48.37 20.86 19.86
N ALA A 96 48.84 21.47 20.94
CA ALA A 96 50.17 22.01 21.04
C ALA A 96 51.04 21.06 21.88
N VAL A 97 52.28 20.85 21.45
CA VAL A 97 53.30 20.14 22.22
C VAL A 97 54.42 21.09 22.58
N GLU A 98 55.00 20.94 23.77
CA GLU A 98 56.09 21.79 24.23
C GLU A 98 57.23 20.96 24.80
N ASN A 99 58.44 21.29 24.33
CA ASN A 99 59.68 20.73 24.83
C ASN A 99 60.17 21.54 26.04
N PRO A 100 60.28 20.94 27.23
CA PRO A 100 60.59 21.66 28.48
C PRO A 100 62.04 22.18 28.54
N ILE A 101 62.92 21.71 27.65
CA ILE A 101 64.35 22.07 27.67
C ILE A 101 64.57 23.39 26.91
N ASN A 102 63.99 23.53 25.73
CA ASN A 102 64.18 24.69 24.86
C ASN A 102 62.93 25.58 24.76
N MET A 103 61.83 25.20 25.41
CA MET A 103 60.55 25.91 25.45
C MET A 103 59.92 26.13 24.06
N VAL A 104 60.29 25.30 23.09
CA VAL A 104 59.68 25.35 21.75
C VAL A 104 58.30 24.71 21.82
N VAL A 105 57.30 25.44 21.33
CA VAL A 105 55.92 25.00 21.15
C VAL A 105 55.68 24.72 19.68
N GLU A 106 55.14 23.56 19.37
CA GLU A 106 54.73 23.15 18.02
C GLU A 106 53.25 22.76 18.02
N PHE A 107 52.54 23.06 16.94
CA PHE A 107 51.12 22.74 16.79
C PHE A 107 50.93 21.58 15.81
N SER A 108 49.95 20.73 16.08
CA SER A 108 49.53 19.69 15.15
C SER A 108 48.83 20.26 13.92
N ALA A 109 48.66 19.41 12.90
CA ALA A 109 47.61 19.64 11.92
C ALA A 109 46.23 19.72 12.61
N GLU A 110 45.29 20.38 11.96
CA GLU A 110 43.94 20.62 12.48
C GLU A 110 42.96 19.56 11.97
N THR A 111 42.05 19.14 12.84
CA THR A 111 40.81 18.44 12.47
C THR A 111 39.66 19.42 12.64
N VAL A 112 38.77 19.47 11.65
CA VAL A 112 37.58 20.29 11.74
C VAL A 112 36.41 19.49 12.26
N VAL A 113 35.65 20.08 13.17
CA VAL A 113 34.32 19.60 13.54
C VAL A 113 33.27 20.66 13.26
N ILE A 114 32.04 20.22 12.98
CA ILE A 114 30.89 21.09 12.72
C ILE A 114 29.85 20.77 13.79
N VAL A 115 29.41 21.81 14.49
CA VAL A 115 28.32 21.75 15.45
C VAL A 115 27.10 22.41 14.80
N ASP A 116 26.05 21.63 14.62
CA ASP A 116 24.76 22.09 14.12
C ASP A 116 23.70 21.85 15.20
N LEU A 117 23.16 22.93 15.74
CA LEU A 117 22.13 23.01 16.75
C LEU A 117 20.83 23.58 16.18
N THR A 118 20.75 23.80 14.86
CA THR A 118 19.65 24.49 14.21
C THR A 118 18.67 23.47 13.63
N PRO A 119 17.45 23.32 14.18
CA PRO A 119 16.48 22.40 13.61
C PRO A 119 16.10 22.75 12.17
N PRO A 120 15.88 21.76 11.30
CA PRO A 120 15.42 22.02 9.95
C PRO A 120 13.98 22.56 9.95
N GLY A 121 13.65 23.36 8.94
CA GLY A 121 12.28 23.81 8.67
C GLY A 121 11.83 25.10 9.33
N ASP A 122 12.67 25.80 10.08
CA ASP A 122 12.30 27.11 10.67
C ASP A 122 12.10 28.19 9.56
N PRO A 123 11.07 29.07 9.65
CA PRO A 123 10.05 29.19 10.72
C PRO A 123 8.77 28.38 10.49
N LEU A 124 8.69 27.62 9.39
CA LEU A 124 7.48 26.90 9.02
C LEU A 124 7.80 25.69 8.13
N LEU A 125 7.14 24.58 8.41
CA LEU A 125 7.06 23.43 7.53
C LEU A 125 5.68 23.36 6.86
N ALA A 126 5.67 23.41 5.53
CA ALA A 126 4.46 23.32 4.71
C ALA A 126 3.78 21.94 4.86
N PRO A 127 2.46 21.83 4.62
CA PRO A 127 1.78 20.54 4.70
C PRO A 127 2.19 19.60 3.57
N ILE A 128 1.92 18.30 3.76
CA ILE A 128 2.08 17.31 2.69
C ILE A 128 1.08 17.63 1.57
N ILE A 129 1.57 17.67 0.34
CA ILE A 129 0.74 17.86 -0.85
C ILE A 129 0.26 16.50 -1.34
N PHE A 130 -1.03 16.21 -1.14
CA PHE A 130 -1.67 15.00 -1.65
C PHE A 130 -2.32 15.20 -3.03
N PRO A 131 -2.48 14.12 -3.82
CA PRO A 131 -3.27 14.12 -5.06
C PRO A 131 -4.72 14.53 -4.83
N THR A 132 -5.38 15.07 -5.84
CA THR A 132 -6.77 15.60 -5.75
C THR A 132 -7.81 14.55 -5.35
N GLN A 133 -7.52 13.26 -5.53
CA GLN A 133 -8.38 12.14 -5.15
C GLN A 133 -8.76 12.17 -3.66
N VAL A 134 -7.93 12.74 -2.80
CA VAL A 134 -8.24 12.79 -1.35
C VAL A 134 -9.27 13.87 -0.98
N GLN A 135 -9.58 14.82 -1.88
CA GLN A 135 -10.43 15.98 -1.57
C GLN A 135 -11.86 15.62 -1.17
N ASN A 136 -12.41 14.53 -1.70
CA ASN A 136 -13.77 14.08 -1.42
C ASN A 136 -13.82 12.79 -0.58
N GLY A 137 -12.69 12.38 -0.02
CA GLY A 137 -12.51 11.07 0.59
C GLY A 137 -11.93 10.06 -0.39
N LEU A 138 -10.81 9.44 -0.01
CA LEU A 138 -10.14 8.43 -0.81
C LEU A 138 -10.86 7.08 -0.67
N THR A 139 -11.40 6.58 -1.78
CA THR A 139 -12.04 5.26 -1.84
C THR A 139 -11.03 4.14 -2.15
N SER A 140 -11.40 2.90 -1.86
CA SER A 140 -10.55 1.74 -2.17
C SER A 140 -10.35 1.52 -3.68
N GLU A 141 -11.32 1.93 -4.50
CA GLU A 141 -11.21 1.89 -5.96
C GLU A 141 -10.21 2.93 -6.49
N GLU A 142 -10.30 4.18 -6.01
CA GLU A 142 -9.35 5.23 -6.38
C GLU A 142 -7.92 4.85 -5.96
N LEU A 143 -7.74 4.36 -4.73
CA LEU A 143 -6.44 3.88 -4.27
C LEU A 143 -5.91 2.72 -5.13
N GLN A 144 -6.78 1.83 -5.62
CA GLN A 144 -6.38 0.78 -6.55
C GLN A 144 -5.90 1.35 -7.90
N THR A 145 -6.58 2.37 -8.43
CA THR A 145 -6.13 3.05 -9.67
C THR A 145 -4.79 3.76 -9.50
N MET A 146 -4.44 4.15 -8.27
CA MET A 146 -3.16 4.74 -7.89
C MET A 146 -2.07 3.70 -7.64
N GLY A 147 -2.31 2.41 -7.90
CA GLY A 147 -1.33 1.35 -7.68
C GLY A 147 -1.22 0.90 -6.22
N ASN A 148 -2.28 1.09 -5.42
CA ASN A 148 -2.35 0.74 -4.00
C ASN A 148 -1.42 1.56 -3.09
N VAL A 149 -1.02 2.75 -3.53
CA VAL A 149 -0.19 3.68 -2.78
C VAL A 149 -0.78 5.08 -2.91
N LEU A 150 -0.93 5.78 -1.78
CA LEU A 150 -1.18 7.22 -1.74
C LEU A 150 0.18 7.91 -1.56
N SER A 151 0.71 8.52 -2.61
CA SER A 151 1.97 9.27 -2.54
C SER A 151 1.70 10.73 -2.18
N GLY A 152 2.32 11.21 -1.11
CA GLY A 152 2.37 12.61 -0.72
C GLY A 152 3.69 13.26 -1.15
N THR A 153 3.64 14.55 -1.49
CA THR A 153 4.85 15.35 -1.81
C THR A 153 5.11 16.34 -0.69
N ILE A 154 6.32 16.32 -0.14
CA ILE A 154 6.83 17.34 0.77
C ILE A 154 7.66 18.32 -0.05
N ALA A 155 7.30 19.60 0.00
CA ALA A 155 8.06 20.64 -0.67
C ALA A 155 9.40 20.89 0.05
N SER A 156 10.36 21.48 -0.65
CA SER A 156 11.61 21.93 -0.04
C SER A 156 11.36 22.84 1.16
N TYR A 157 12.19 22.66 2.19
CA TYR A 157 12.16 23.39 3.45
C TYR A 157 13.54 23.98 3.77
N ASN A 158 13.59 24.89 4.73
CA ASN A 158 14.83 25.52 5.16
C ASN A 158 15.77 24.49 5.82
N GLY A 159 17.03 24.46 5.42
CA GLY A 159 18.00 23.46 5.90
C GLY A 159 17.91 22.09 5.24
N MET A 160 17.08 21.91 4.20
CA MET A 160 16.94 20.63 3.48
C MET A 160 18.28 20.13 2.93
N GLN A 161 18.70 18.96 3.42
CA GLN A 161 19.95 18.31 3.05
C GLN A 161 19.75 16.81 2.80
N GLU A 162 20.66 16.23 2.01
CA GLU A 162 20.69 14.78 1.82
C GLU A 162 20.95 14.09 3.17
N GLY A 163 20.19 13.06 3.47
CA GLY A 163 20.26 12.33 4.73
C GLY A 163 19.25 12.78 5.79
N ASP A 164 18.58 13.93 5.60
CA ASP A 164 17.46 14.32 6.47
C ASP A 164 16.39 13.22 6.47
N VAL A 165 15.85 12.93 7.64
CA VAL A 165 14.86 11.88 7.84
C VAL A 165 13.49 12.50 8.09
N VAL A 166 12.59 12.33 7.13
CA VAL A 166 11.18 12.67 7.25
C VAL A 166 10.45 11.52 7.94
N ARG A 167 9.70 11.82 8.99
CA ARG A 167 8.75 10.90 9.61
C ARG A 167 7.34 11.47 9.51
N THR A 168 6.44 10.72 8.88
CA THR A 168 5.03 11.11 8.75
C THR A 168 4.18 10.57 9.89
N TYR A 169 3.03 11.20 10.10
CA TYR A 169 2.06 10.85 11.12
C TYR A 169 0.65 10.99 10.55
N TRP A 170 -0.21 10.02 10.85
CA TRP A 170 -1.64 10.09 10.60
C TRP A 170 -2.36 10.13 11.93
N ASN A 171 -2.87 11.30 12.31
CA ASN A 171 -3.18 11.60 13.71
C ASN A 171 -1.95 11.32 14.61
N ASP A 172 -2.06 10.43 15.60
CA ASP A 172 -0.94 10.02 16.45
C ASP A 172 -0.22 8.74 15.96
N LEU A 173 -0.71 8.12 14.88
CA LEU A 173 -0.13 6.88 14.37
C LEU A 173 1.11 7.18 13.52
N PRO A 174 2.31 6.69 13.88
CA PRO A 174 3.49 6.85 13.05
C PRO A 174 3.31 6.19 11.69
N GLY A 175 3.53 6.97 10.64
CA GLY A 175 3.42 6.56 9.26
C GLY A 175 4.76 6.16 8.64
N PRO A 176 4.82 6.07 7.30
CA PRO A 176 6.06 5.84 6.57
C PRO A 176 7.11 6.92 6.85
N MET A 177 8.37 6.52 6.73
CA MET A 177 9.52 7.41 6.78
C MET A 177 10.15 7.54 5.39
N ALA A 178 10.74 8.69 5.10
CA ALA A 178 11.55 8.92 3.91
C ALA A 178 12.89 9.53 4.31
N VAL A 179 13.93 9.20 3.57
CA VAL A 179 15.25 9.83 3.72
C VAL A 179 15.45 10.71 2.50
N VAL A 180 15.78 11.98 2.72
CA VAL A 180 16.02 12.94 1.65
C VAL A 180 17.27 12.51 0.88
N SER A 181 17.11 12.33 -0.42
CA SER A 181 18.21 12.00 -1.34
C SER A 181 18.80 13.27 -1.98
N SER A 182 19.96 13.13 -2.62
CA SER A 182 20.53 14.20 -3.46
C SER A 182 19.60 14.64 -4.60
N ASP A 183 18.83 13.71 -5.17
CA ASP A 183 17.80 14.03 -6.19
C ASP A 183 16.67 14.86 -5.59
N ASP A 184 16.22 14.57 -4.38
CA ASP A 184 15.18 15.33 -3.69
C ASP A 184 15.61 16.78 -3.42
N VAL A 185 16.87 16.98 -3.01
CA VAL A 185 17.45 18.32 -2.82
C VAL A 185 17.48 19.08 -4.16
N GLY A 186 17.91 18.42 -5.23
CA GLY A 186 17.94 19.00 -6.58
C GLY A 186 16.54 19.34 -7.12
N LEU A 187 15.57 18.46 -6.88
CA LEU A 187 14.17 18.60 -7.31
C LEU A 187 13.33 19.46 -6.35
N LYS A 188 13.87 19.82 -5.19
CA LYS A 188 13.21 20.59 -4.14
C LYS A 188 11.92 19.94 -3.63
N ARG A 189 11.91 18.61 -3.53
CA ARG A 189 10.78 17.85 -3.03
C ARG A 189 11.21 16.47 -2.57
N THR A 190 10.48 15.91 -1.60
CA THR A 190 10.65 14.53 -1.14
C THR A 190 9.30 13.82 -1.20
N MET A 191 9.30 12.55 -1.64
CA MET A 191 8.09 11.73 -1.74
C MET A 191 7.93 10.87 -0.48
N VAL A 192 6.69 10.77 0.01
CA VAL A 192 6.30 9.86 1.09
C VAL A 192 5.14 8.97 0.64
N ASP A 193 5.32 7.67 0.73
CA ASP A 193 4.39 6.69 0.16
C ASP A 193 3.60 5.97 1.25
N PHE A 194 2.30 6.25 1.31
CA PHE A 194 1.36 5.58 2.20
C PHE A 194 0.77 4.35 1.50
N ALA A 195 1.32 3.17 1.79
CA ALA A 195 0.86 1.93 1.20
C ALA A 195 -0.51 1.49 1.73
N ARG A 196 -1.31 0.81 0.90
CA ARG A 196 -2.64 0.28 1.24
C ARG A 196 -2.72 -0.40 2.62
N PRO A 197 -1.82 -1.32 3.02
CA PRO A 197 -1.94 -1.98 4.33
C PRO A 197 -1.90 -1.00 5.52
N PHE A 198 -1.16 0.10 5.40
CA PHE A 198 -1.13 1.15 6.42
C PHE A 198 -2.44 1.94 6.45
N LEU A 199 -2.98 2.28 5.27
CA LEU A 199 -4.26 2.99 5.17
C LEU A 199 -5.45 2.12 5.66
N GLU A 200 -5.42 0.82 5.39
CA GLU A 200 -6.41 -0.15 5.89
C GLU A 200 -6.30 -0.37 7.40
N LEU A 201 -5.09 -0.29 7.97
CA LEU A 201 -4.88 -0.31 9.43
C LEU A 201 -5.52 0.90 10.11
N ILE A 202 -5.45 2.08 9.49
CA ILE A 202 -6.12 3.29 9.99
C ILE A 202 -7.65 3.13 9.90
N GLY A 203 -8.13 2.61 8.79
CA GLY A 203 -9.57 2.45 8.51
C GLY A 203 -10.23 3.74 8.03
N ASP A 204 -11.56 3.70 7.91
CA ASP A 204 -12.36 4.84 7.44
C ASP A 204 -12.40 5.95 8.52
N ILE A 205 -11.73 7.06 8.25
CA ILE A 205 -11.61 8.20 9.15
C ILE A 205 -11.35 9.49 8.36
N GLU A 206 -11.66 10.64 8.93
CA GLU A 206 -11.12 11.94 8.50
C GLU A 206 -10.18 12.44 9.60
N ALA A 207 -8.90 12.57 9.29
CA ALA A 207 -7.88 12.87 10.28
C ALA A 207 -6.70 13.68 9.71
N PRO A 208 -6.01 14.48 10.55
CA PRO A 208 -4.87 15.27 10.13
C PRO A 208 -3.66 14.40 9.82
N VAL A 209 -2.95 14.71 8.74
CA VAL A 209 -1.69 14.10 8.34
C VAL A 209 -0.61 15.18 8.32
N TYR A 210 0.52 14.91 8.97
CA TYR A 210 1.65 15.84 9.10
C TYR A 210 2.97 15.08 9.17
N TYR A 211 4.09 15.80 9.25
CA TYR A 211 5.40 15.20 9.39
C TYR A 211 6.35 16.02 10.29
N THR A 212 7.43 15.37 10.71
CA THR A 212 8.61 16.01 11.32
C THR A 212 9.86 15.60 10.53
N ILE A 213 10.93 16.37 10.67
CA ILE A 213 12.22 16.13 10.03
C ILE A 213 13.29 16.03 11.11
N THR A 214 14.21 15.09 10.96
CA THR A 214 15.44 15.01 11.76
C THR A 214 16.62 15.15 10.82
N ASP A 215 17.47 16.15 11.04
CA ASP A 215 18.69 16.33 10.23
C ASP A 215 19.77 15.30 10.58
N LEU A 216 20.92 15.38 9.89
CA LEU A 216 22.07 14.50 10.13
C LEU A 216 22.73 14.70 11.50
N ALA A 217 22.64 15.89 12.09
CA ALA A 217 23.14 16.14 13.44
C ALA A 217 22.21 15.54 14.50
N GLY A 218 20.94 15.32 14.16
CA GLY A 218 19.90 14.80 15.03
C GLY A 218 18.94 15.86 15.55
N ASN A 219 18.99 17.11 15.06
CA ASN A 219 18.02 18.13 15.44
C ASN A 219 16.64 17.77 14.90
N LEU A 220 15.65 17.77 15.79
CA LEU A 220 14.26 17.51 15.45
C LEU A 220 13.55 18.83 15.12
N SER A 221 12.90 18.89 13.95
CA SER A 221 12.08 20.04 13.54
C SER A 221 10.82 20.20 14.40
N MET A 222 10.14 21.34 14.22
CA MET A 222 8.72 21.45 14.54
C MET A 222 7.86 20.49 13.69
N ALA A 223 6.61 20.26 14.07
CA ALA A 223 5.65 19.58 13.21
C ALA A 223 5.28 20.48 12.01
N SER A 224 5.06 19.87 10.84
CA SER A 224 4.48 20.56 9.70
C SER A 224 3.07 21.05 9.97
N GLU A 225 2.60 21.99 9.15
CA GLU A 225 1.17 22.17 8.99
C GLU A 225 0.52 20.84 8.63
N ALA A 226 -0.68 20.60 9.17
CA ALA A 226 -1.42 19.37 8.94
C ALA A 226 -2.41 19.53 7.78
N VAL A 227 -2.69 18.43 7.09
CA VAL A 227 -3.76 18.33 6.10
C VAL A 227 -4.73 17.24 6.52
N ASP A 228 -6.02 17.57 6.61
CA ASP A 228 -7.04 16.57 6.89
C ASP A 228 -7.28 15.70 5.65
N VAL A 229 -7.15 14.38 5.83
CA VAL A 229 -7.41 13.39 4.78
C VAL A 229 -8.52 12.46 5.23
N ARG A 230 -9.54 12.35 4.40
CA ARG A 230 -10.66 11.43 4.59
C ARG A 230 -10.41 10.10 3.85
N LEU A 231 -10.49 8.99 4.57
CA LEU A 231 -10.42 7.63 4.05
C LEU A 231 -11.80 6.99 4.07
N GLN A 232 -12.15 6.33 2.96
CA GLN A 232 -13.41 5.62 2.74
C GLN A 232 -13.12 4.29 2.03
N LEU A 233 -12.15 3.55 2.55
CA LEU A 233 -11.66 2.32 1.95
C LEU A 233 -12.66 1.17 2.13
N ALA A 234 -13.48 1.19 3.18
CA ALA A 234 -14.54 0.21 3.39
C ALA A 234 -15.87 0.60 2.73
N GLN A 235 -16.01 1.84 2.25
CA GLN A 235 -17.21 2.28 1.56
C GLN A 235 -17.28 1.66 0.16
N ALA A 236 -18.35 0.91 -0.09
CA ALA A 236 -18.57 0.23 -1.35
C ALA A 236 -19.77 0.80 -2.11
N THR A 237 -19.64 0.95 -3.42
CA THR A 237 -20.74 1.34 -4.30
C THR A 237 -21.81 0.23 -4.34
N PRO A 238 -23.11 0.52 -4.23
CA PRO A 238 -24.13 -0.52 -4.34
C PRO A 238 -24.03 -1.31 -5.64
N LEU A 239 -24.18 -2.64 -5.56
CA LEU A 239 -24.20 -3.52 -6.72
C LEU A 239 -25.58 -3.50 -7.40
N PRO A 240 -25.67 -3.62 -8.75
CA PRO A 240 -26.96 -3.70 -9.43
C PRO A 240 -27.70 -4.99 -9.05
N SER A 241 -29.03 -4.92 -8.96
CA SER A 241 -29.84 -6.13 -8.72
C SER A 241 -29.70 -7.13 -9.88
N PRO A 242 -29.64 -8.45 -9.61
CA PRO A 242 -29.61 -9.45 -10.68
C PRO A 242 -30.95 -9.49 -11.41
N ILE A 243 -30.94 -9.91 -12.67
CA ILE A 243 -32.15 -10.20 -13.46
C ILE A 243 -32.10 -11.63 -13.99
N ILE A 244 -33.25 -12.22 -14.31
CA ILE A 244 -33.32 -13.51 -15.00
C ILE A 244 -33.70 -13.27 -16.46
N LYS A 245 -32.86 -13.72 -17.39
CA LYS A 245 -33.02 -13.51 -18.84
C LYS A 245 -34.32 -14.08 -19.39
N GLU A 246 -34.74 -15.23 -18.87
CA GLU A 246 -35.95 -15.96 -19.28
C GLU A 246 -37.21 -15.51 -18.53
N ALA A 247 -37.08 -14.62 -17.55
CA ALA A 247 -38.20 -14.10 -16.77
C ALA A 247 -38.81 -12.85 -17.42
N THR A 248 -40.11 -12.67 -17.22
CA THR A 248 -40.80 -11.40 -17.52
C THR A 248 -40.96 -10.62 -16.23
N GLY A 249 -40.11 -9.60 -16.03
CA GLY A 249 -39.99 -8.92 -14.74
C GLY A 249 -39.48 -9.90 -13.67
N ASN A 250 -40.25 -10.11 -12.62
CA ASN A 250 -39.89 -11.00 -11.51
C ASN A 250 -40.59 -12.36 -11.59
N THR A 251 -41.15 -12.72 -12.75
CA THR A 251 -41.90 -13.98 -12.93
C THR A 251 -41.28 -14.84 -14.01
N LEU A 252 -40.95 -16.09 -13.67
CA LEU A 252 -40.38 -17.09 -14.57
C LEU A 252 -41.41 -18.20 -14.82
N ASP A 253 -41.75 -18.41 -16.08
CA ASP A 253 -42.42 -19.63 -16.52
C ASP A 253 -41.35 -20.72 -16.77
N PRO A 254 -41.41 -21.90 -16.12
CA PRO A 254 -40.50 -23.00 -16.39
C PRO A 254 -40.41 -23.38 -17.88
N ALA A 255 -41.47 -23.16 -18.67
CA ALA A 255 -41.46 -23.43 -20.11
C ALA A 255 -40.51 -22.52 -20.90
N ASN A 256 -40.20 -21.32 -20.39
CA ASN A 256 -39.28 -20.37 -21.02
C ASN A 256 -37.80 -20.68 -20.73
N ALA A 257 -37.52 -21.59 -19.79
CA ALA A 257 -36.19 -21.95 -19.32
C ALA A 257 -35.85 -23.45 -19.56
N PRO A 258 -36.03 -24.00 -20.78
CA PRO A 258 -35.81 -25.43 -21.03
C PRO A 258 -34.35 -25.85 -20.85
N SER A 259 -33.40 -24.92 -21.01
CA SER A 259 -31.96 -25.13 -20.79
C SER A 259 -31.48 -24.65 -19.42
N GLY A 260 -32.39 -24.15 -18.58
CA GLY A 260 -32.05 -23.48 -17.33
C GLY A 260 -32.41 -22.00 -17.33
N ALA A 261 -32.28 -21.39 -16.14
CA ALA A 261 -32.47 -19.96 -15.95
C ALA A 261 -31.11 -19.27 -15.88
N THR A 262 -30.94 -18.20 -16.64
CA THR A 262 -29.72 -17.41 -16.73
C THR A 262 -29.84 -16.19 -15.83
N VAL A 263 -29.04 -16.15 -14.76
CA VAL A 263 -28.86 -14.96 -13.93
C VAL A 263 -27.92 -14.01 -14.67
N VAL A 264 -28.37 -12.77 -14.85
CA VAL A 264 -27.61 -11.72 -15.52
C VAL A 264 -27.25 -10.65 -14.50
N ILE A 265 -25.95 -10.38 -14.39
CA ILE A 265 -25.39 -9.29 -13.58
C ILE A 265 -24.92 -8.22 -14.56
N ASP A 266 -25.52 -7.03 -14.46
CA ASP A 266 -25.28 -5.95 -15.41
C ASP A 266 -23.84 -5.41 -15.35
N ALA A 267 -23.34 -4.89 -16.48
CA ALA A 267 -21.99 -4.32 -16.58
C ALA A 267 -21.75 -3.14 -15.62
N THR A 268 -22.82 -2.47 -15.15
CA THR A 268 -22.75 -1.44 -14.11
C THR A 268 -22.26 -1.96 -12.75
N ALA A 269 -22.19 -3.28 -12.54
CA ALA A 269 -21.49 -3.88 -11.40
C ALA A 269 -19.98 -3.59 -11.43
N ASN A 270 -19.44 -3.11 -12.56
CA ASN A 270 -18.04 -2.74 -12.77
C ASN A 270 -17.09 -3.87 -12.31
N LEU A 271 -17.41 -5.10 -12.70
CA LEU A 271 -16.64 -6.27 -12.32
C LEU A 271 -15.27 -6.26 -13.01
N LYS A 272 -14.21 -6.63 -12.28
CA LYS A 272 -12.82 -6.57 -12.75
C LYS A 272 -12.21 -7.97 -12.81
N ALA A 273 -11.14 -8.11 -13.60
CA ALA A 273 -10.36 -9.33 -13.63
C ALA A 273 -9.84 -9.68 -12.23
N GLY A 274 -10.00 -10.93 -11.83
CA GLY A 274 -9.65 -11.43 -10.50
C GLY A 274 -10.75 -11.29 -9.44
N ASP A 275 -11.83 -10.54 -9.70
CA ASP A 275 -12.99 -10.54 -8.81
C ASP A 275 -13.61 -11.96 -8.80
N GLN A 276 -14.06 -12.39 -7.63
CA GLN A 276 -14.74 -13.67 -7.46
C GLN A 276 -16.22 -13.39 -7.18
N VAL A 277 -17.08 -13.87 -8.07
CA VAL A 277 -18.53 -13.67 -8.00
C VAL A 277 -19.20 -14.96 -7.57
N ILE A 278 -19.96 -14.91 -6.48
CA ILE A 278 -20.71 -16.04 -5.93
C ILE A 278 -22.20 -15.74 -6.12
N VAL A 279 -22.84 -16.41 -7.08
CA VAL A 279 -24.28 -16.28 -7.35
C VAL A 279 -25.04 -17.36 -6.60
N GLN A 280 -26.06 -16.95 -5.85
CA GLN A 280 -26.85 -17.81 -4.99
C GLN A 280 -28.30 -17.86 -5.47
N TRP A 281 -28.81 -19.08 -5.60
CA TRP A 281 -30.21 -19.36 -5.88
C TRP A 281 -30.80 -20.12 -4.69
N GLN A 282 -31.72 -19.49 -3.96
CA GLN A 282 -32.27 -20.04 -2.73
C GLN A 282 -33.79 -20.19 -2.85
N GLY A 283 -34.24 -21.42 -3.07
CA GLY A 283 -35.66 -21.78 -3.13
C GLY A 283 -36.06 -22.78 -2.05
N PRO A 284 -37.34 -22.85 -1.66
CA PRO A 284 -37.82 -23.78 -0.64
C PRO A 284 -37.59 -25.26 -0.97
N ASN A 285 -37.62 -25.60 -2.27
CA ASN A 285 -37.55 -26.98 -2.75
C ASN A 285 -36.19 -27.32 -3.38
N GLY A 286 -35.28 -26.35 -3.46
CA GLY A 286 -33.96 -26.55 -4.03
C GLY A 286 -33.14 -25.26 -4.02
N ASN A 287 -31.85 -25.40 -3.71
CA ASN A 287 -30.86 -24.35 -3.73
C ASN A 287 -29.67 -24.74 -4.61
N ASP A 288 -28.96 -23.75 -5.12
CA ASP A 288 -27.69 -23.94 -5.80
C ASP A 288 -26.82 -22.69 -5.60
N THR A 289 -25.52 -22.85 -5.75
CA THR A 289 -24.56 -21.76 -5.67
C THR A 289 -23.50 -21.95 -6.74
N ARG A 290 -23.25 -20.89 -7.49
CA ARG A 290 -22.26 -20.85 -8.56
C ARG A 290 -21.21 -19.82 -8.24
N GLU A 291 -19.97 -20.20 -8.47
CA GLU A 291 -18.82 -19.35 -8.21
C GLU A 291 -18.02 -19.20 -9.49
N GLU A 292 -17.73 -17.96 -9.86
CA GLU A 292 -16.93 -17.62 -11.03
C GLU A 292 -15.82 -16.64 -10.66
N THR A 293 -14.59 -16.98 -11.06
CA THR A 293 -13.45 -16.07 -10.95
C THR A 293 -13.25 -15.38 -12.29
N LEU A 294 -13.37 -14.06 -12.30
CA LEU A 294 -13.36 -13.29 -13.54
C LEU A 294 -11.98 -13.21 -14.15
N THR A 295 -11.93 -13.29 -15.48
CA THR A 295 -10.70 -13.12 -16.26
C THR A 295 -10.66 -11.73 -16.89
N GLY A 296 -9.53 -11.39 -17.53
CA GLY A 296 -9.43 -10.15 -18.31
C GLY A 296 -10.47 -10.02 -19.44
N ALA A 297 -11.01 -11.15 -19.93
CA ALA A 297 -12.04 -11.15 -20.96
C ALA A 297 -13.43 -10.71 -20.44
N ASP A 298 -13.67 -10.84 -19.14
CA ASP A 298 -14.97 -10.61 -18.49
C ASP A 298 -15.08 -9.21 -17.88
N ALA A 299 -13.94 -8.53 -17.72
CA ALA A 299 -13.85 -7.22 -17.09
C ALA A 299 -14.74 -6.18 -17.80
N GLY A 300 -15.56 -5.48 -17.02
CA GLY A 300 -16.47 -4.42 -17.49
C GLY A 300 -17.63 -4.90 -18.35
N LYS A 301 -17.89 -6.22 -18.41
CA LYS A 301 -19.01 -6.80 -19.17
C LYS A 301 -20.09 -7.33 -18.25
N THR A 302 -21.25 -7.57 -18.83
CA THR A 302 -22.33 -8.33 -18.22
C THR A 302 -21.87 -9.76 -17.95
N LEU A 303 -22.16 -10.29 -16.77
CA LEU A 303 -21.91 -11.68 -16.39
C LEU A 303 -23.20 -12.49 -16.47
N GLU A 304 -23.19 -13.62 -17.18
CA GLU A 304 -24.32 -14.53 -17.32
C GLU A 304 -24.00 -15.87 -16.66
N VAL A 305 -24.77 -16.25 -15.63
CA VAL A 305 -24.58 -17.49 -14.88
C VAL A 305 -25.83 -18.37 -15.00
N VAL A 306 -25.66 -19.57 -15.57
CA VAL A 306 -26.78 -20.48 -15.86
C VAL A 306 -27.02 -21.45 -14.70
N PHE A 307 -28.25 -21.51 -14.22
CA PHE A 307 -28.74 -22.49 -13.25
C PHE A 307 -29.59 -23.55 -13.94
N ALA A 308 -29.42 -24.82 -13.54
CA ALA A 308 -30.00 -25.96 -14.25
C ALA A 308 -31.54 -25.93 -14.28
N ALA A 309 -32.14 -26.36 -15.40
CA ALA A 309 -33.60 -26.46 -15.56
C ALA A 309 -34.26 -27.29 -14.46
N ALA A 310 -33.58 -28.33 -13.96
CA ALA A 310 -34.08 -29.16 -12.86
C ALA A 310 -34.30 -28.35 -11.57
N LEU A 311 -33.47 -27.34 -11.29
CA LEU A 311 -33.61 -26.46 -10.14
C LEU A 311 -34.82 -25.52 -10.27
N VAL A 312 -35.07 -25.03 -11.48
CA VAL A 312 -36.26 -24.23 -11.81
C VAL A 312 -37.53 -25.06 -11.61
N THR A 313 -37.57 -26.27 -12.17
CA THR A 313 -38.71 -27.19 -12.05
C THR A 313 -38.96 -27.61 -10.60
N ALA A 314 -37.91 -27.88 -9.81
CA ALA A 314 -38.05 -28.24 -8.40
C ALA A 314 -38.75 -27.13 -7.58
N ASN A 315 -38.49 -25.86 -7.93
CA ASN A 315 -39.07 -24.70 -7.28
C ASN A 315 -40.34 -24.16 -7.98
N ALA A 316 -40.95 -24.92 -8.89
CA ALA A 316 -42.18 -24.51 -9.55
C ALA A 316 -43.31 -24.21 -8.54
N GLY A 317 -44.00 -23.08 -8.75
CA GLY A 317 -45.03 -22.57 -7.83
C GLY A 317 -44.48 -21.88 -6.57
N GLN A 318 -43.17 -21.72 -6.42
CA GLN A 318 -42.54 -21.06 -5.27
C GLN A 318 -41.93 -19.70 -5.64
N THR A 319 -41.63 -18.90 -4.62
CA THR A 319 -40.76 -17.72 -4.76
C THR A 319 -39.35 -18.08 -4.34
N VAL A 320 -38.39 -17.75 -5.19
CA VAL A 320 -36.95 -17.98 -5.01
C VAL A 320 -36.24 -16.66 -4.76
N ALA A 321 -35.28 -16.64 -3.85
CA ALA A 321 -34.36 -15.54 -3.66
C ALA A 321 -33.10 -15.74 -4.52
N VAL A 322 -32.78 -14.78 -5.37
CA VAL A 322 -31.55 -14.76 -6.18
C VAL A 322 -30.73 -13.53 -5.82
N SER A 323 -29.48 -13.74 -5.42
CA SER A 323 -28.54 -12.67 -5.06
C SER A 323 -27.11 -13.09 -5.42
N TYR A 324 -26.17 -12.15 -5.40
CA TYR A 324 -24.77 -12.46 -5.59
C TYR A 324 -23.86 -11.68 -4.66
N VAL A 325 -22.69 -12.26 -4.39
CA VAL A 325 -21.61 -11.67 -3.60
C VAL A 325 -20.42 -11.46 -4.53
N VAL A 326 -19.78 -10.29 -4.45
CA VAL A 326 -18.55 -9.99 -5.18
C VAL A 326 -17.43 -9.80 -4.16
N ASN A 327 -16.47 -10.73 -4.17
CA ASN A 327 -15.21 -10.58 -3.46
C ASN A 327 -14.22 -9.90 -4.41
N ARG A 328 -13.96 -8.62 -4.17
CA ARG A 328 -13.07 -7.82 -5.00
C ARG A 328 -11.61 -8.14 -4.70
N VAL A 329 -10.75 -7.99 -5.71
CA VAL A 329 -9.29 -8.17 -5.54
C VAL A 329 -8.70 -7.23 -4.47
N ASN A 330 -9.29 -6.05 -4.29
CA ASN A 330 -8.86 -5.07 -3.28
C ASN A 330 -9.33 -5.41 -1.85
N GLY A 331 -9.93 -6.59 -1.62
CA GLY A 331 -10.42 -7.04 -0.31
C GLY A 331 -11.83 -6.59 0.05
N LEU A 332 -12.45 -5.69 -0.73
CA LEU A 332 -13.84 -5.31 -0.51
C LEU A 332 -14.78 -6.49 -0.81
N VAL A 333 -15.73 -6.72 0.09
CA VAL A 333 -16.81 -7.70 -0.11
C VAL A 333 -18.11 -6.92 -0.27
N GLN A 334 -18.81 -7.17 -1.37
CA GLN A 334 -20.06 -6.52 -1.69
C GLN A 334 -21.16 -7.55 -1.91
N VAL A 335 -22.38 -7.23 -1.48
CA VAL A 335 -23.55 -8.09 -1.65
C VAL A 335 -24.59 -7.32 -2.44
N SER A 336 -25.20 -7.97 -3.43
CA SER A 336 -26.29 -7.39 -4.20
C SER A 336 -27.59 -7.39 -3.40
N ASP A 337 -28.55 -6.57 -3.84
CA ASP A 337 -29.94 -6.78 -3.45
C ASP A 337 -30.43 -8.16 -3.91
N THR A 338 -31.43 -8.70 -3.21
CA THR A 338 -32.06 -9.97 -3.54
C THR A 338 -33.23 -9.78 -4.50
N LEU A 339 -33.17 -10.44 -5.65
CA LEU A 339 -34.30 -10.61 -6.55
C LEU A 339 -35.24 -11.70 -5.99
N ALA A 340 -36.48 -11.33 -5.69
CA ALA A 340 -37.55 -12.28 -5.38
C ALA A 340 -38.22 -12.74 -6.68
N LEU A 341 -37.79 -13.90 -7.19
CA LEU A 341 -38.27 -14.50 -8.44
C LEU A 341 -39.45 -15.44 -8.17
N GLN A 342 -40.61 -15.15 -8.74
CA GLN A 342 -41.77 -16.05 -8.71
C GLN A 342 -41.68 -17.06 -9.86
N ILE A 343 -41.60 -18.34 -9.52
CA ILE A 343 -41.62 -19.41 -10.53
C ILE A 343 -43.06 -19.91 -10.62
N LEU A 344 -43.65 -19.81 -11.82
CA LEU A 344 -45.01 -20.29 -12.05
C LEU A 344 -45.07 -21.81 -11.84
N MET A 345 -46.24 -22.31 -11.43
CA MET A 345 -46.48 -23.75 -11.50
C MET A 345 -46.37 -24.16 -12.98
N GLY A 346 -45.54 -25.16 -13.26
CA GLY A 346 -45.42 -25.70 -14.61
C GLY A 346 -46.79 -26.17 -15.09
N GLN A 347 -47.17 -25.75 -16.30
CA GLN A 347 -48.38 -26.28 -16.92
C GLN A 347 -48.17 -27.77 -17.21
N PRO A 348 -49.14 -28.65 -16.91
CA PRO A 348 -49.05 -30.04 -17.31
C PRO A 348 -48.92 -30.12 -18.83
N GLU A 349 -48.13 -31.07 -19.32
CA GLU A 349 -47.94 -31.29 -20.77
C GLU A 349 -49.30 -31.55 -21.46
N LEU A 350 -49.42 -31.17 -22.74
CA LEU A 350 -50.60 -31.51 -23.53
C LEU A 350 -50.62 -33.02 -23.74
N VAL A 351 -51.41 -33.72 -22.95
CA VAL A 351 -51.64 -35.15 -23.09
C VAL A 351 -52.82 -35.38 -24.03
N LEU A 352 -52.52 -35.96 -25.19
CA LEU A 352 -53.52 -36.53 -26.07
C LEU A 352 -53.79 -37.98 -25.63
N ASP A 353 -55.06 -38.36 -25.46
CA ASP A 353 -55.40 -39.77 -25.34
C ASP A 353 -54.98 -40.48 -26.64
N THR A 354 -54.07 -41.45 -26.53
CA THR A 354 -53.52 -42.24 -27.64
C THR A 354 -54.03 -43.69 -27.63
N SER A 355 -54.98 -44.03 -26.75
CA SER A 355 -55.54 -45.37 -26.64
C SER A 355 -56.04 -45.88 -28.01
N SER A 356 -55.97 -47.17 -28.30
CA SER A 356 -56.63 -47.69 -29.50
C SER A 356 -58.15 -47.56 -29.36
N VAL A 357 -58.84 -47.21 -30.44
CA VAL A 357 -60.32 -47.21 -30.49
C VAL A 357 -60.77 -48.24 -31.51
N THR A 358 -61.76 -49.05 -31.14
CA THR A 358 -62.46 -49.93 -32.07
C THR A 358 -63.76 -49.25 -32.46
N LEU A 359 -63.82 -48.78 -33.71
CA LEU A 359 -65.04 -48.19 -34.25
C LEU A 359 -65.96 -49.31 -34.75
N ALA A 360 -67.25 -49.20 -34.48
CA ALA A 360 -68.26 -50.17 -34.91
C ALA A 360 -68.61 -49.95 -36.41
N GLY A 361 -67.67 -50.24 -37.30
CA GLY A 361 -67.86 -50.11 -38.75
C GLY A 361 -67.03 -51.12 -39.51
N LYS A 362 -67.61 -51.76 -40.54
CA LYS A 362 -66.85 -52.57 -41.49
C LYS A 362 -66.37 -51.67 -42.62
N VAL A 363 -65.05 -51.53 -42.72
CA VAL A 363 -64.40 -50.80 -43.81
C VAL A 363 -63.78 -51.81 -44.76
N TYR A 364 -64.05 -51.66 -46.06
CA TYR A 364 -63.53 -52.55 -47.10
C TYR A 364 -62.47 -51.80 -47.91
N LEU A 365 -61.24 -52.32 -47.94
CA LEU A 365 -60.15 -51.80 -48.77
C LEU A 365 -60.08 -52.60 -50.08
N LEU A 366 -59.81 -51.90 -51.18
CA LEU A 366 -59.64 -52.53 -52.50
C LEU A 366 -58.19 -53.04 -52.64
N PRO A 367 -57.95 -54.36 -52.82
CA PRO A 367 -56.60 -54.96 -52.80
C PRO A 367 -55.60 -54.48 -53.86
N GLY A 368 -56.03 -53.67 -54.84
CA GLY A 368 -55.19 -53.10 -55.90
C GLY A 368 -55.06 -51.57 -55.85
N SER A 369 -55.64 -50.91 -54.85
CA SER A 369 -55.60 -49.44 -54.69
C SER A 369 -55.59 -49.09 -53.20
N PRO A 370 -54.50 -49.43 -52.47
CA PRO A 370 -54.44 -49.29 -51.02
C PRO A 370 -54.53 -47.83 -50.54
N ASP A 371 -54.24 -46.86 -51.40
CA ASP A 371 -54.31 -45.42 -51.10
C ASP A 371 -55.70 -44.81 -51.33
N LEU A 372 -56.66 -45.58 -51.86
CA LEU A 372 -58.03 -45.12 -52.06
C LEU A 372 -58.80 -45.24 -50.73
N LEU A 373 -58.94 -44.12 -50.01
CA LEU A 373 -59.72 -44.07 -48.77
C LEU A 373 -61.19 -44.45 -49.06
N PRO A 374 -61.75 -45.47 -48.38
CA PRO A 374 -63.12 -45.91 -48.59
C PRO A 374 -64.12 -44.89 -48.00
N ASN A 375 -65.37 -44.96 -48.45
CA ASN A 375 -66.42 -44.11 -47.89
C ASN A 375 -66.69 -44.53 -46.44
N PHE A 376 -66.39 -43.64 -45.49
CA PHE A 376 -66.57 -43.89 -44.07
C PHE A 376 -68.08 -43.79 -43.72
N PRO A 377 -68.67 -44.79 -43.04
CA PRO A 377 -70.05 -44.71 -42.57
C PRO A 377 -70.27 -43.50 -41.64
N ALA A 378 -71.51 -43.00 -41.58
CA ALA A 378 -71.92 -42.10 -40.50
C ALA A 378 -71.58 -42.76 -39.14
N ASP A 379 -71.18 -41.94 -38.15
CA ASP A 379 -70.77 -42.37 -36.81
C ASP A 379 -69.37 -43.04 -36.68
N THR A 380 -68.47 -42.88 -37.67
CA THR A 380 -67.06 -43.34 -37.60
C THR A 380 -66.07 -42.27 -37.10
N THR A 381 -66.55 -41.22 -36.44
CA THR A 381 -65.71 -40.19 -35.82
C THR A 381 -65.55 -40.42 -34.33
N LEU A 382 -64.36 -40.22 -33.79
CA LEU A 382 -64.10 -40.15 -32.35
C LEU A 382 -63.63 -38.74 -32.00
N GLN A 383 -64.23 -38.14 -30.98
CA GLN A 383 -63.71 -36.91 -30.37
C GLN A 383 -62.93 -37.28 -29.11
N ARG A 384 -61.70 -36.78 -29.00
CA ARG A 384 -60.87 -36.90 -27.79
C ARG A 384 -60.67 -35.53 -27.19
N GLN A 385 -60.80 -35.44 -25.88
CA GLN A 385 -60.45 -34.24 -25.14
C GLN A 385 -58.99 -34.36 -24.73
N ALA A 386 -58.16 -33.41 -25.17
CA ALA A 386 -56.81 -33.29 -24.64
C ALA A 386 -56.88 -32.87 -23.17
N SER A 387 -55.95 -33.37 -22.36
CA SER A 387 -55.78 -32.94 -20.96
C SER A 387 -54.42 -32.29 -20.79
N GLY A 388 -54.35 -31.21 -20.03
CA GLY A 388 -53.14 -30.39 -19.92
C GLY A 388 -52.87 -29.53 -21.15
N GLY A 389 -51.72 -28.87 -21.17
CA GLY A 389 -51.28 -27.90 -22.19
C GLY A 389 -51.98 -26.53 -22.11
N PRO A 390 -51.38 -25.50 -22.72
CA PRO A 390 -52.04 -24.21 -22.96
C PRO A 390 -53.05 -24.31 -24.11
N ALA A 391 -54.25 -23.77 -23.91
CA ALA A 391 -55.23 -23.63 -24.99
C ALA A 391 -54.73 -22.60 -26.04
N PRO A 392 -54.94 -22.87 -27.35
CA PRO A 392 -54.49 -22.00 -28.44
C PRO A 392 -55.20 -20.64 -28.49
#